data_AF-A0A6G0J2Y2-F1
#
_entry.id   AF-A0A6G0J2Y2-F1
#
_cell.length_a   1.000
_cell.length_b   1.000
_cell.length_c   1.000
_cell.angle_alpha   90.00
_cell.angle_beta   90.00
_cell.angle_gamma   90.00
#
_symmetry.space_group_name_H-M   'P 1'
#
loop_
_entity.id
_entity.type
_entity.pdbx_description
1 polymer ?
#
loop_
_entity_poly.entity_id
_entity_poly.type
_entity_poly.pdbx_seq_one_letter_code
_entity_poly.pdbx_strand_id
1 'polypeptide(L)'
;MAAIANLWEEHRWALSANFKAAISALETKLDHVHTTVSDHAQKITSLEANATLQDERLLALEASCATLTESNAKLLAKESRSRRNNIRVVGVPESVEGPRPTAFFAELLVEVFGEGILDSPPECDRAHRTLAEKLKPGLVAVMKDGERKRFSSVAEDKHFITSTHTEEI
;
A
#
# COMPACT_ATOMS: atom_id res chain seq x y z
N MET A 1 -2.54 -44.01 -85.31
CA MET A 1 -3.85 -43.67 -84.73
C MET A 1 -4.04 -44.22 -83.31
N ALA A 2 -3.87 -45.53 -83.05
CA ALA A 2 -4.05 -46.10 -81.71
C ALA A 2 -3.13 -45.52 -80.61
N ALA A 3 -1.84 -45.30 -80.91
CA ALA A 3 -0.88 -44.75 -79.93
C ALA A 3 -1.24 -43.33 -79.47
N ILE A 4 -1.75 -42.49 -80.37
CA ILE A 4 -2.17 -41.13 -80.04
C ILE A 4 -3.42 -41.16 -79.14
N ALA A 5 -4.40 -42.02 -79.47
CA ALA A 5 -5.60 -42.16 -78.64
C ALA A 5 -5.28 -42.64 -77.21
N ASN A 6 -4.34 -43.58 -77.06
CA ASN A 6 -3.88 -44.05 -75.75
C ASN A 6 -3.20 -42.93 -74.95
N LEU A 7 -2.34 -42.14 -75.59
CA LEU A 7 -1.66 -41.01 -74.94
C LEU A 7 -2.67 -39.95 -74.46
N TRP A 8 -3.68 -39.64 -75.28
CA TRP A 8 -4.76 -38.72 -74.88
C TRP A 8 -5.54 -39.22 -73.66
N GLU A 9 -5.85 -40.52 -73.64
CA GLU A 9 -6.59 -41.13 -72.54
C GLU A 9 -5.76 -41.17 -71.24
N GLU A 10 -4.46 -41.45 -71.34
CA GLU A 10 -3.50 -41.37 -70.24
C GLU A 10 -3.41 -39.95 -69.67
N HIS A 11 -3.24 -38.93 -70.51
CA HIS A 11 -3.21 -37.54 -70.07
C HIS A 11 -4.53 -37.09 -69.44
N ARG A 12 -5.67 -37.50 -70.02
CA ARG A 12 -7.01 -37.21 -69.49
C ARG A 12 -7.18 -37.80 -68.10
N TRP A 13 -6.77 -39.06 -67.91
CA TRP A 13 -6.82 -39.73 -66.62
C TRP A 13 -5.89 -39.07 -65.61
N ALA A 14 -4.64 -38.80 -65.98
CA ALA A 14 -3.66 -38.16 -65.10
C ALA A 14 -4.10 -36.76 -64.64
N LEU A 15 -4.66 -35.96 -65.55
CA LEU A 15 -5.19 -34.64 -65.21
C LEU A 15 -6.40 -34.74 -64.27
N SER A 16 -7.33 -35.66 -64.52
CA SER A 16 -8.47 -35.90 -63.63
C SER A 16 -8.03 -36.38 -62.24
N ALA A 17 -7.05 -37.28 -62.19
CA ALA A 17 -6.48 -37.76 -60.94
C ALA A 17 -5.81 -36.62 -60.15
N ASN A 18 -5.02 -35.78 -60.80
CA ASN A 18 -4.38 -34.61 -60.19
C ASN A 18 -5.40 -33.62 -59.65
N PHE A 19 -6.47 -33.32 -60.41
CA PHE A 19 -7.53 -32.43 -59.92
C PHE A 19 -8.26 -33.01 -58.72
N LYS A 20 -8.60 -34.31 -58.74
CA LYS A 20 -9.21 -34.97 -57.57
C LYS A 20 -8.31 -34.91 -56.35
N ALA A 21 -7.02 -35.21 -56.51
CA ALA A 21 -6.05 -35.12 -55.42
C ALA A 21 -5.93 -33.70 -54.86
N ALA A 22 -5.89 -32.68 -55.73
CA ALA A 22 -5.83 -31.28 -55.31
C ALA A 22 -7.10 -30.83 -54.59
N ILE A 23 -8.28 -31.25 -55.07
CA ILE A 23 -9.56 -30.94 -54.42
C ILE A 23 -9.64 -31.59 -53.04
N SER A 24 -9.33 -32.88 -52.92
CA SER A 24 -9.30 -33.55 -51.61
C SER A 24 -8.29 -32.93 -50.64
N ALA A 25 -7.13 -32.50 -51.15
CA ALA A 25 -6.16 -31.76 -50.34
C ALA A 25 -6.66 -30.38 -49.90
N LEU A 26 -7.49 -29.71 -50.71
CA LEU A 26 -8.13 -28.45 -50.32
C LEU A 26 -9.26 -28.67 -49.30
N GLU A 27 -10.08 -29.71 -49.48
CA GLU A 27 -11.14 -30.09 -48.53
C GLU A 27 -10.56 -30.34 -47.14
N THR A 28 -9.52 -31.17 -47.04
CA THR A 28 -8.84 -31.43 -45.75
C THR A 28 -8.26 -30.19 -45.10
N LYS A 29 -7.67 -29.27 -45.88
CA LYS A 29 -7.16 -27.99 -45.36
C LYS A 29 -8.29 -27.08 -44.91
N LEU A 30 -9.41 -27.06 -45.63
CA LEU A 30 -10.59 -26.27 -45.27
C LEU A 30 -11.21 -26.78 -43.98
N ASP A 31 -11.35 -28.10 -43.82
CA ASP A 31 -11.83 -28.72 -42.58
C ASP A 31 -10.92 -28.35 -41.40
N HIS A 32 -9.60 -28.38 -41.59
CA HIS A 32 -8.65 -27.97 -40.57
C HIS A 32 -8.75 -26.48 -40.21
N VAL A 33 -8.96 -25.61 -41.20
CA VAL A 33 -9.21 -24.17 -40.93
C VAL A 33 -10.54 -24.01 -40.19
N HIS A 34 -11.58 -24.75 -40.56
CA HIS A 34 -12.87 -24.67 -39.90
C HIS A 34 -12.79 -25.10 -38.43
N THR A 35 -12.10 -26.20 -38.12
CA THR A 35 -11.91 -26.65 -36.73
C THR A 35 -11.11 -25.64 -35.93
N THR A 36 -9.99 -25.14 -36.47
CA THR A 36 -9.16 -24.15 -35.76
C THR A 36 -9.89 -22.84 -35.51
N VAL A 37 -10.71 -22.36 -36.46
CA VAL A 37 -11.55 -21.17 -36.28
C VAL A 37 -12.62 -21.41 -35.21
N SER A 38 -13.24 -22.60 -35.18
CA SER A 38 -14.21 -22.95 -34.14
C SER A 38 -13.57 -22.98 -32.74
N ASP A 39 -12.40 -23.61 -32.62
CA ASP A 39 -11.64 -23.65 -31.36
C ASP A 39 -11.23 -22.25 -30.90
N HIS A 40 -10.80 -21.39 -31.83
CA HIS A 40 -10.46 -20.01 -31.52
C HIS A 40 -11.69 -19.21 -31.07
N ALA A 41 -12.84 -19.37 -31.71
CA ALA A 41 -14.08 -18.72 -31.28
C ALA A 41 -14.44 -19.10 -29.83
N GLN A 42 -14.34 -20.38 -29.48
CA GLN A 42 -14.58 -20.85 -28.11
C GLN A 42 -13.59 -20.25 -27.11
N LYS A 43 -12.29 -20.22 -27.46
CA LYS A 43 -11.26 -19.61 -26.60
C LYS A 43 -11.51 -18.11 -26.41
N ILE A 44 -11.92 -17.39 -27.44
CA ILE A 44 -12.24 -15.96 -27.37
C ILE A 44 -13.40 -15.73 -26.40
N THR A 45 -14.50 -16.47 -26.54
CA THR A 45 -15.64 -16.37 -25.61
C THR A 45 -15.23 -16.65 -24.16
N SER A 46 -14.36 -17.64 -23.94
CA SER A 46 -13.84 -17.93 -22.59
C SER A 46 -12.95 -16.80 -22.06
N LEU A 47 -12.11 -16.19 -22.91
CA LEU A 47 -11.27 -15.06 -22.51
C LEU A 47 -12.10 -13.81 -22.19
N GLU A 48 -13.14 -13.54 -22.97
CA GLU A 48 -14.07 -12.43 -22.73
C GLU A 48 -14.78 -12.59 -21.37
N ALA A 49 -15.32 -13.79 -21.08
CA ALA A 49 -15.96 -14.07 -19.80
C ALA A 49 -14.98 -13.97 -18.60
N ASN A 50 -13.73 -14.39 -18.78
CA ASN A 50 -12.71 -14.24 -17.75
C ASN A 50 -12.31 -12.78 -17.54
N ALA A 51 -12.24 -11.99 -18.62
CA ALA A 51 -11.94 -10.57 -18.53
C ALA A 51 -13.04 -9.80 -17.77
N THR A 52 -14.32 -10.08 -18.05
CA THR A 52 -15.43 -9.46 -17.30
C THR A 52 -15.38 -9.83 -15.82
N LEU A 53 -15.10 -11.09 -15.49
CA LEU A 53 -14.96 -11.52 -14.09
C LEU A 53 -13.77 -10.84 -13.39
N GLN A 54 -12.65 -10.66 -14.09
CA GLN A 54 -11.48 -9.97 -13.55
C GLN A 54 -11.76 -8.48 -13.29
N ASP A 55 -12.49 -7.82 -14.19
CA ASP A 55 -12.90 -6.42 -14.04
C ASP A 55 -13.79 -6.23 -12.80
N GLU A 56 -14.80 -7.10 -12.62
CA GLU A 56 -15.65 -7.10 -11.42
C GLU A 56 -14.84 -7.27 -10.12
N ARG A 57 -13.85 -8.17 -10.13
CA ARG A 57 -12.97 -8.40 -8.98
C ARG A 57 -12.04 -7.21 -8.72
N LEU A 58 -11.56 -6.54 -9.76
CA LEU A 58 -10.73 -5.34 -9.62
C LEU A 58 -11.56 -4.19 -9.02
N LEU A 59 -12.77 -3.94 -9.51
CA LEU A 59 -13.67 -2.93 -8.95
C LEU A 59 -13.97 -3.18 -7.47
N ALA A 60 -14.23 -4.43 -7.09
CA ALA A 60 -14.44 -4.79 -5.69
C ALA A 60 -13.19 -4.56 -4.82
N LEU A 61 -12.00 -4.87 -5.35
CA LEU A 61 -10.73 -4.66 -4.67
C LEU A 61 -10.43 -3.17 -4.50
N GLU A 62 -10.64 -2.36 -5.54
CA GLU A 62 -10.47 -0.91 -5.51
C GLU A 62 -11.39 -0.26 -4.47
N ALA A 63 -12.65 -0.70 -4.39
CA ALA A 63 -13.58 -0.25 -3.35
C ALA A 63 -13.07 -0.62 -1.94
N SER A 64 -12.56 -1.84 -1.75
CA SER A 64 -11.97 -2.24 -0.47
C SER A 64 -10.73 -1.41 -0.12
N CYS A 65 -9.85 -1.13 -1.09
CA CYS A 65 -8.70 -0.26 -0.88
C CYS A 65 -9.13 1.16 -0.50
N ALA A 66 -10.15 1.73 -1.14
CA ALA A 66 -10.68 3.05 -0.81
C ALA A 66 -11.23 3.12 0.63
N THR A 67 -11.97 2.09 1.06
CA THR A 67 -12.46 2.03 2.46
C THR A 67 -11.33 1.88 3.47
N LEU A 68 -10.31 1.08 3.14
CA LEU A 68 -9.13 0.92 4.00
C LEU A 68 -8.34 2.21 4.11
N THR A 69 -8.12 2.94 3.02
CA THR A 69 -7.42 4.23 3.06
C THR A 69 -8.19 5.26 3.88
N GLU A 70 -9.52 5.32 3.76
CA GLU A 70 -10.35 6.20 4.58
C GLU A 70 -10.27 5.83 6.07
N SER A 71 -10.35 4.54 6.40
CA SER A 71 -10.24 4.09 7.80
C SER A 71 -8.86 4.36 8.39
N ASN A 72 -7.79 4.15 7.63
CA ASN A 72 -6.42 4.51 8.02
C ASN A 72 -6.28 6.01 8.26
N ALA A 73 -6.84 6.87 7.39
CA ALA A 73 -6.83 8.32 7.60
C ALA A 73 -7.55 8.71 8.91
N LYS A 74 -8.68 8.06 9.21
CA LYS A 74 -9.40 8.27 10.48
C LYS A 74 -8.58 7.81 11.69
N LEU A 75 -7.86 6.70 11.58
CA LEU A 75 -6.98 6.20 12.64
C LEU A 75 -5.80 7.14 12.88
N LEU A 76 -5.11 7.57 11.82
CA LEU A 76 -4.01 8.55 11.91
C LEU A 76 -4.48 9.87 12.54
N ALA A 77 -5.69 10.34 12.21
CA ALA A 77 -6.25 11.53 12.84
C ALA A 77 -6.55 11.33 14.34
N LYS A 78 -7.04 10.15 14.74
CA LYS A 78 -7.25 9.79 16.15
C LYS A 78 -5.93 9.68 16.91
N GLU A 79 -4.93 9.05 16.31
CA GLU A 79 -3.60 8.90 16.89
C GLU A 79 -2.90 10.25 17.04
N SER A 80 -2.93 11.08 16.01
CA SER A 80 -2.39 12.45 16.04
C SER A 80 -3.06 13.30 17.12
N ARG A 81 -4.37 13.11 17.35
CA ARG A 81 -5.09 13.76 18.44
C ARG A 81 -4.64 13.23 19.80
N SER A 82 -4.47 11.92 19.94
CA SER A 82 -4.00 11.29 21.19
C SER A 82 -2.58 11.69 21.55
N ARG A 83 -1.68 11.82 20.57
CA ARG A 83 -0.29 12.25 20.75
C ARG A 83 -0.16 13.77 20.88
N ARG A 84 -1.23 14.54 20.60
CA ARG A 84 -1.18 16.00 20.59
C ARG A 84 -0.71 16.58 21.91
N ASN A 85 -1.01 15.98 23.05
CA ASN A 85 -0.57 16.54 24.34
C ASN A 85 0.69 15.88 24.89
N ASN A 86 1.32 14.99 24.11
CA ASN A 86 2.49 14.25 24.54
C ASN A 86 3.78 15.01 24.18
N ILE A 87 4.61 15.28 25.18
CA ILE A 87 5.93 15.87 25.06
C ILE A 87 6.98 14.77 25.33
N ARG A 88 8.02 14.68 24.50
CA ARG A 88 9.15 13.78 24.71
C ARG A 88 10.37 14.57 25.19
N VAL A 89 10.91 14.18 26.34
CA VAL A 89 12.11 14.77 26.94
C VAL A 89 13.24 13.74 26.81
N VAL A 90 14.34 14.10 26.13
CA VAL A 90 15.44 13.16 25.81
C VAL A 90 16.70 13.56 26.56
N GLY A 91 17.40 12.61 27.18
CA GLY A 91 18.68 12.85 27.87
C GLY A 91 18.57 12.92 29.40
N VAL A 92 17.42 12.56 29.98
CA VAL A 92 17.24 12.47 31.43
C VAL A 92 17.83 11.14 31.93
N PRO A 93 18.84 11.17 32.83
CA PRO A 93 19.43 9.96 33.41
C PRO A 93 18.38 9.08 34.09
N GLU A 94 18.60 7.77 34.13
CA GLU A 94 17.70 6.86 34.85
C GLU A 94 17.72 7.12 36.37
N SER A 95 16.58 6.91 37.02
CA SER A 95 16.38 7.00 38.49
C SER A 95 16.43 8.40 39.14
N VAL A 96 16.61 9.49 38.39
CA VAL A 96 16.57 10.87 38.94
C VAL A 96 15.15 11.37 39.25
N GLU A 97 14.13 10.73 38.66
CA GLU A 97 12.73 11.16 38.71
C GLU A 97 12.03 10.87 40.04
N GLY A 98 12.64 10.02 40.88
CA GLY A 98 12.09 9.60 42.16
C GLY A 98 10.74 8.87 42.06
N PRO A 99 9.97 8.81 43.17
CA PRO A 99 8.69 8.08 43.22
C PRO A 99 7.53 8.82 42.55
N ARG A 100 7.70 10.09 42.17
CA ARG A 100 6.67 10.93 41.54
C ARG A 100 7.20 11.61 40.27
N PRO A 101 7.30 10.87 39.16
CA PRO A 101 7.83 11.40 37.90
C PRO A 101 7.08 12.66 37.44
N THR A 102 5.75 12.68 37.57
CA THR A 102 4.90 13.80 37.17
C THR A 102 5.30 15.14 37.83
N ALA A 103 5.62 15.12 39.12
CA ALA A 103 6.03 16.32 39.85
C ALA A 103 7.44 16.77 39.45
N PHE A 104 8.37 15.80 39.31
CA PHE A 104 9.72 16.07 38.83
C PHE A 104 9.72 16.77 37.46
N PHE A 105 8.87 16.34 36.52
CA PHE A 105 8.82 16.99 35.20
C PHE A 105 8.16 18.36 35.23
N ALA A 106 7.16 18.57 36.08
CA ALA A 106 6.57 19.90 36.24
C ALA A 106 7.64 20.90 36.74
N GLU A 107 8.45 20.49 37.72
CA GLU A 107 9.56 21.29 38.24
C GLU A 107 10.68 21.49 37.20
N LEU A 108 11.10 20.42 36.52
CA LEU A 108 12.13 20.46 35.48
C LEU A 108 11.74 21.41 34.33
N LEU A 109 10.47 21.43 33.94
CA LEU A 109 9.99 22.32 32.89
C LEU A 109 10.02 23.79 33.33
N VAL A 110 9.68 24.09 34.59
CA VAL A 110 9.82 25.45 35.14
C VAL A 110 11.29 25.88 35.17
N GLU A 111 12.19 24.99 35.59
CA GLU A 111 13.64 25.27 35.61
C GLU A 111 14.19 25.53 34.20
N VAL A 112 13.80 24.71 33.21
CA VAL A 112 14.31 24.81 31.84
C VAL A 112 13.74 26.02 31.09
N PHE A 113 12.47 26.35 31.25
CA PHE A 113 11.82 27.45 30.52
C PHE A 113 11.86 28.78 31.28
N GLY A 114 12.10 28.77 32.59
CA GLY A 114 12.13 29.95 33.44
C GLY A 114 10.74 30.49 33.79
N GLU A 115 10.67 31.20 34.92
CA GLU A 115 9.41 31.75 35.48
C GLU A 115 8.70 32.75 34.54
N GLY A 116 9.42 33.33 33.57
CA GLY A 116 8.84 34.28 32.60
C GLY A 116 7.99 33.65 31.49
N ILE A 117 8.06 32.32 31.29
CA ILE A 117 7.25 31.59 30.28
C ILE A 117 6.20 30.72 30.97
N LEU A 118 6.50 30.23 32.18
CA LEU A 118 5.63 29.41 33.00
C LEU A 118 5.53 30.04 34.39
N ASP A 119 4.46 30.81 34.64
CA ASP A 119 4.18 31.41 35.95
C ASP A 119 3.91 30.35 37.04
N SER A 120 3.66 29.11 36.65
CA SER A 120 3.41 27.97 37.54
C SER A 120 3.85 26.65 36.89
N PRO A 121 4.16 25.62 37.71
CA PRO A 121 4.42 24.27 37.19
C PRO A 121 3.25 23.75 36.35
N PRO A 122 3.50 23.22 35.14
CA PRO A 122 2.45 22.66 34.29
C PRO A 122 1.85 21.40 34.91
N GLU A 123 0.55 21.19 34.73
CA GLU A 123 -0.13 19.99 35.17
C GLU A 123 0.09 18.84 34.18
N CYS A 124 0.96 17.91 34.57
CA CYS A 124 1.17 16.67 33.83
C CYS A 124 0.20 15.59 34.33
N ASP A 125 -0.53 14.94 33.41
CA ASP A 125 -1.47 13.87 33.78
C ASP A 125 -0.74 12.53 34.00
N ARG A 126 0.26 12.24 33.17
CA ARG A 126 1.06 11.00 33.22
C ARG A 126 2.47 11.24 32.71
N ALA A 127 3.47 10.71 33.42
CA ALA A 127 4.86 10.69 32.99
C ALA A 127 5.42 9.27 33.06
N HIS A 128 6.02 8.78 31.98
CA HIS A 128 6.55 7.41 31.90
C HIS A 128 7.69 7.25 30.88
N ARG A 129 8.57 6.28 31.12
CA ARG A 129 9.66 5.89 30.21
C ARG A 129 9.10 5.15 29.00
N THR A 130 9.42 5.63 27.80
CA THR A 130 9.19 4.88 26.58
C THR A 130 10.20 3.75 26.48
N LEU A 131 9.74 2.53 26.24
CA LEU A 131 10.56 1.36 25.96
C LEU A 131 11.12 1.48 24.53
N ALA A 132 12.17 2.29 24.34
CA ALA A 132 12.91 2.35 23.09
C ALA A 132 14.18 1.49 23.19
N GLU A 133 14.51 0.77 22.11
CA GLU A 133 15.83 0.14 21.95
C GLU A 133 16.93 1.18 22.16
N LYS A 134 18.01 0.77 22.82
CA LYS A 134 18.99 1.60 23.52
C LYS A 134 19.72 2.61 22.61
N LEU A 135 19.04 3.69 22.24
CA LEU A 135 19.60 4.91 21.70
C LEU A 135 18.87 6.11 22.34
N LYS A 136 19.59 6.70 23.32
CA LYS A 136 19.27 7.88 24.14
C LYS A 136 17.99 7.75 25.02
N PRO A 137 18.13 7.80 26.36
CA PRO A 137 16.98 7.70 27.26
C PRO A 137 15.99 8.84 26.99
N GLY A 138 14.77 8.49 26.60
CA GLY A 138 13.67 9.41 26.34
C GLY A 138 12.49 9.11 27.26
N LEU A 139 11.89 10.16 27.82
CA LEU A 139 10.69 10.10 28.64
C LEU A 139 9.54 10.82 27.93
N VAL A 140 8.31 10.30 28.03
CA VAL A 140 7.12 10.98 27.51
C VAL A 140 6.23 11.44 28.67
N ALA A 141 5.89 12.73 28.65
CA ALA A 141 4.98 13.39 29.57
C ALA A 141 3.71 13.83 28.82
N VAL A 142 2.53 13.52 29.36
CA VAL A 142 1.23 13.95 28.84
C VAL A 142 0.81 15.21 29.60
N MET A 143 0.70 16.34 28.89
CA MET A 143 0.27 17.62 29.45
C MET A 143 -1.26 17.77 29.39
N LYS A 144 -1.84 18.61 30.24
CA LYS A 144 -3.26 18.98 30.09
C LYS A 144 -3.51 19.86 28.87
N ASP A 145 -4.78 19.85 28.41
CA ASP A 145 -5.21 20.58 27.22
C ASP A 145 -4.86 22.08 27.30
N GLY A 146 -4.13 22.58 26.29
CA GLY A 146 -3.74 23.98 26.18
C GLY A 146 -2.34 24.32 26.72
N GLU A 147 -1.80 23.54 27.65
CA GLU A 147 -0.46 23.79 28.22
C GLU A 147 0.64 23.59 27.19
N ARG A 148 0.53 22.57 26.31
CA ARG A 148 1.50 22.30 25.24
C ARG A 148 1.81 23.53 24.37
N LYS A 149 0.82 24.35 24.03
CA LYS A 149 1.01 25.48 23.10
C LYS A 149 2.02 26.51 23.62
N ARG A 150 2.21 26.59 24.95
CA ARG A 150 3.20 27.45 25.60
C ARG A 150 4.64 26.93 25.43
N PHE A 151 4.79 25.61 25.25
CA PHE A 151 6.09 24.95 25.14
C PHE A 151 6.62 24.87 23.71
N SER A 152 5.76 24.67 22.71
CA SER A 152 6.22 24.43 21.33
C SER A 152 6.98 25.60 20.71
N SER A 153 6.64 26.85 21.04
CA SER A 153 7.34 28.03 20.51
C SER A 153 8.71 28.28 21.14
N VAL A 154 9.01 27.65 22.28
CA VAL A 154 10.26 27.86 23.04
C VAL A 154 11.15 26.61 23.01
N ALA A 155 10.57 25.43 22.86
CA ALA A 155 11.30 24.16 22.79
C ALA A 155 12.15 24.03 21.52
N GLU A 156 11.81 24.69 20.42
CA GLU A 156 12.61 24.68 19.18
C GLU A 156 14.02 25.27 19.38
N ASP A 157 14.19 26.21 20.32
CA ASP A 157 15.50 26.81 20.66
C ASP A 157 16.37 25.93 21.58
N LYS A 158 15.78 24.92 22.25
CA LYS A 158 16.48 24.04 23.20
C LYS A 158 16.29 22.58 22.77
N HIS A 159 17.28 22.03 22.06
CA HIS A 159 17.34 20.70 21.41
C HIS A 159 17.03 19.44 22.28
N PHE A 160 16.50 19.59 23.49
CA PHE A 160 16.28 18.52 24.48
C PHE A 160 14.82 18.04 24.57
N ILE A 161 13.87 18.83 24.06
CA ILE A 161 12.43 18.53 24.13
C ILE A 161 11.88 18.44 22.70
N THR A 162 11.39 17.26 22.32
CA THR A 162 10.79 17.02 21.00
C THR A 162 9.31 16.73 21.11
N SER A 163 8.53 17.26 20.16
CA SER A 163 7.12 16.87 20.02
C SER A 163 7.07 15.45 19.45
N THR A 164 6.19 14.60 19.99
CA THR A 164 5.89 13.29 19.39
C THR A 164 5.17 13.39 18.03
N HIS A 165 4.94 14.61 17.52
CA HIS A 165 4.33 14.87 16.21
C HIS A 165 5.35 14.87 15.05
N THR A 166 6.66 14.98 15.33
CA THR A 166 7.66 15.26 14.28
C THR A 166 8.55 14.09 13.87
N GLU A 167 8.52 12.94 14.54
CA GLU A 167 9.39 11.82 14.20
C GLU A 167 8.67 10.47 14.34
N GLU A 168 8.03 10.03 13.27
CA GLU A 168 7.77 8.62 12.93
C GLU A 168 7.25 8.61 11.47
N ILE A 169 8.18 8.59 10.51
CA ILE A 169 7.98 8.01 9.17
C ILE A 169 8.50 6.57 9.26
#